data_AF-V6TNK9-F1
#
_entry.id   AF-V6TNK9-F1
#
_cell.length_a   1.000
_cell.length_b   1.000
_cell.length_c   1.000
_cell.angle_alpha   90.00
_cell.angle_beta   90.00
_cell.angle_gamma   90.00
#
_symmetry.space_group_name_H-M   'P 1'
#
loop_
_entity.id
_entity.type
_entity.pdbx_description
1 polymer ?
#
loop_
_entity_poly.entity_id
_entity_poly.type
_entity_poly.pdbx_seq_one_letter_code
_entity_poly.pdbx_strand_id
1 'polypeptide(L)' 'MKATRYNKLECARLLAEKERNITITREYCGFPPGATALDIAKQWGYNDIVSLLQ' A
#
# COMPACT_ATOMS: atom_id res chain seq x y z
N MET A 1 3.42 -0.09 4.28
CA MET A 1 2.46 -1.01 3.61
C MET A 1 1.64 -1.88 4.55
N LYS A 2 2.01 -2.02 5.83
CA LYS A 2 1.21 -2.81 6.78
C LYS A 2 -0.20 -2.20 6.96
N ALA A 3 -0.30 -0.87 7.02
CA ALA A 3 -1.58 -0.16 7.09
C ALA A 3 -2.48 -0.46 5.89
N THR A 4 -1.94 -0.34 4.67
CA THR A 4 -2.61 -0.68 3.41
C THR A 4 -3.12 -2.12 3.41
N ARG A 5 -2.26 -3.09 3.77
CA ARG A 5 -2.60 -4.51 3.78
C ARG A 5 -3.76 -4.86 4.73
N TYR A 6 -3.87 -4.16 5.85
CA TYR A 6 -4.94 -4.36 6.82
C TYR A 6 -6.13 -3.43 6.61
N ASN A 7 -6.24 -2.78 5.44
CA ASN A 7 -7.28 -1.82 5.09
C ASN A 7 -7.47 -0.71 6.15
N LYS A 8 -6.37 -0.20 6.72
CA LYS A 8 -6.40 0.88 7.72
C LYS A 8 -6.32 2.24 7.04
N LEU A 9 -7.45 2.73 6.53
CA LEU A 9 -7.53 3.98 5.75
C LEU A 9 -6.87 5.18 6.45
N GLU A 10 -7.22 5.46 7.70
CA GLU A 10 -6.66 6.63 8.41
C GLU A 10 -5.15 6.51 8.66
N CYS A 11 -4.67 5.31 8.98
CA CYS A 11 -3.22 5.07 9.08
C CYS A 11 -2.53 5.22 7.71
N ALA A 12 -3.16 4.71 6.65
CA ALA A 12 -2.65 4.88 5.28
C ALA A 12 -2.64 6.35 4.89
N ARG A 13 -3.63 7.16 5.32
CA ARG A 13 -3.69 8.61 5.06
C ARG A 13 -2.52 9.34 5.69
N LEU A 14 -2.25 9.06 6.97
CA LEU A 14 -1.11 9.64 7.69
C LEU A 14 0.25 9.25 7.09
N LEU A 15 0.31 8.11 6.41
CA LEU A 15 1.54 7.56 5.84
C LEU A 15 1.62 7.74 4.32
N ALA A 16 0.61 8.32 3.66
CA ALA A 16 0.47 8.30 2.21
C ALA A 16 1.66 8.93 1.50
N GLU A 17 2.10 10.11 1.93
CA GLU A 17 3.26 10.80 1.35
C GLU A 17 4.55 9.97 1.45
N LYS A 18 4.72 9.26 2.57
CA LYS A 18 5.88 8.41 2.79
C LYS A 18 5.79 7.10 1.99
N GLU A 19 4.60 6.51 1.89
CA GLU A 19 4.39 5.24 1.19
C GLU A 19 4.55 5.35 -0.33
N ARG A 20 4.37 6.54 -0.93
CA ARG A 20 4.62 6.79 -2.36
C ARG A 20 6.07 6.52 -2.78
N ASN A 21 7.03 6.77 -1.87
CA ASN A 21 8.46 6.61 -2.14
C ASN A 21 9.04 5.31 -1.56
N ILE A 22 8.19 4.43 -1.02
CA ILE A 22 8.62 3.17 -0.42
C ILE A 22 8.09 2.02 -1.27
N THR A 23 8.99 1.13 -1.63
CA THR A 23 8.66 -0.19 -2.20
C THR A 23 9.02 -1.28 -1.20
N ILE A 24 8.41 -2.46 -1.35
CA ILE A 24 8.91 -3.63 -0.63
C ILE A 24 10.28 -4.04 -1.20
N THR A 25 11.25 -4.28 -0.34
CA THR A 25 12.63 -4.62 -0.74
C THR A 25 12.85 -6.12 -0.91
N ARG A 26 11.92 -6.93 -0.41
CA ARG A 26 11.91 -8.38 -0.51
C ARG A 26 10.48 -8.85 -0.76
N GLU A 27 10.33 -10.11 -1.16
CA GLU A 27 9.01 -10.71 -1.30
C GLU A 27 8.22 -10.56 0.02
N TYR A 28 6.99 -10.09 -0.11
CA TYR A 28 6.11 -9.89 1.03
C TYR A 28 4.66 -10.14 0.62
N CYS A 29 4.00 -11.11 1.26
CA CYS A 29 2.60 -11.46 0.99
C CYS A 29 2.30 -11.78 -0.48
N GLY A 30 3.23 -12.45 -1.17
CA GLY A 30 3.09 -12.80 -2.58
C GLY A 30 3.39 -11.65 -3.54
N PHE A 31 3.80 -10.48 -3.05
CA PHE A 31 4.28 -9.39 -3.88
C PHE A 31 5.80 -9.46 -4.03
N PRO A 32 6.33 -9.28 -5.25
CA PRO A 32 7.77 -9.26 -5.49
C PRO A 32 8.40 -7.96 -4.99
N PRO A 33 9.74 -7.94 -4.76
CA PRO A 33 10.47 -6.70 -4.52
C PRO A 33 10.11 -5.64 -5.58
N GLY A 34 9.94 -4.39 -5.15
CA GLY A 34 9.52 -3.28 -6.00
C GLY A 34 8.03 -2.96 -5.94
N ALA A 35 7.17 -3.83 -5.39
CA ALA A 35 5.75 -3.51 -5.24
C ALA A 35 5.53 -2.36 -4.24
N THR A 36 4.50 -1.56 -4.51
CA THR A 36 4.11 -0.36 -3.77
C THR A 36 2.89 -0.61 -2.87
N ALA A 37 2.57 0.36 -2.01
CA ALA A 37 1.33 0.34 -1.24
C ALA A 37 0.10 0.35 -2.15
N LEU A 38 0.19 1.03 -3.30
CA LEU A 38 -0.86 1.08 -4.31
C LEU A 38 -1.12 -0.29 -4.94
N ASP A 39 -0.06 -1.06 -5.24
CA ASP A 39 -0.19 -2.40 -5.81
C ASP A 39 -0.93 -3.35 -4.85
N ILE A 40 -0.62 -3.26 -3.56
CA ILE A 40 -1.32 -4.02 -2.51
C ILE A 40 -2.79 -3.63 -2.45
N ALA A 41 -3.09 -2.31 -2.42
CA ALA A 41 -4.46 -1.83 -2.35
C ALA A 41 -5.28 -2.27 -3.58
N LYS A 42 -4.70 -2.22 -4.79
CA LYS A 42 -5.34 -2.67 -6.03
C LYS A 42 -5.64 -4.16 -6.01
N GLN A 43 -4.66 -4.99 -5.66
CA GLN A 43 -4.84 -6.44 -5.64
C GLN A 43 -5.94 -6.89 -4.67
N TRP A 44 -6.14 -6.16 -3.57
CA TRP A 44 -7.13 -6.50 -2.54
C TRP A 44 -8.45 -5.72 -2.68
N GLY A 45 -8.59 -4.86 -3.69
CA GLY A 45 -9.81 -4.10 -3.96
C GLY A 45 -10.10 -2.99 -2.95
N TYR A 46 -9.09 -2.44 -2.28
CA TYR A 46 -9.24 -1.38 -1.28
C TYR A 46 -9.37 0.00 -1.94
N ASN A 47 -10.50 0.24 -2.60
CA ASN A 47 -10.75 1.42 -3.45
C ASN A 47 -10.50 2.77 -2.75
N ASP A 48 -10.83 2.89 -1.46
CA ASP A 48 -10.57 4.12 -0.68
C ASP A 48 -9.07 4.39 -0.54
N ILE A 49 -8.29 3.33 -0.29
CA ILE A 49 -6.83 3.42 -0.16
C ILE A 49 -6.17 3.60 -1.53
N VAL A 50 -6.71 2.97 -2.58
CA VAL A 50 -6.29 3.22 -3.97
C VAL A 50 -6.47 4.69 -4.30
N SER A 51 -7.64 5.26 -3.98
CA SER A 51 -7.96 6.65 -4.26
C SER A 51 -7.07 7.63 -3.50
N LEU A 52 -6.64 7.26 -2.29
CA LEU A 52 -5.72 8.02 -1.46
C LEU A 52 -4.26 7.98 -1.97
N LEU A 53 -3.84 6.82 -2.49
CA LEU A 53 -2.46 6.57 -2.90
C LEU A 53 -2.16 6.89 -4.38
N GLN A 54 -3.18 7.11 -5.22
CA GLN A 54 -3.02 7.46 -6.64
C GLN A 54 -2.28 8.78 -6.87
#